data_AF-A0A2M8KS34-F1
#
_entry.id   AF-A0A2M8KS34-F1
#
_cell.length_a   1.000
_cell.length_b   1.000
_cell.length_c   1.000
_cell.angle_alpha   90.00
_cell.angle_beta   90.00
_cell.angle_gamma   90.00
#
_symmetry.space_group_name_H-M   'P 1'
#
loop_
_entity.id
_entity.type
_entity.pdbx_description
1 polymer ?
#
loop_
_entity_poly.entity_id
_entity_poly.type
_entity_poly.pdbx_seq_one_letter_code
_entity_poly.pdbx_strand_id
1 'polypeptide(L)'
;MPTILSEKEEEFIQSILRKFKILPLIIIVLLLLFSILFVRDLAHQSVFGTISQKLPFPGMLPDNKLYPLKAFRDKLLVYTTRDAIKKAQLLQHLSDKRIASAGMMDNCDDAVAVALQAEAGLENVKKSLEKGSSMGSEPEVGNIMKSERA
;
A
#
# COMPACT_ATOMS: atom_id res chain seq x y z
N MET A 1 -7.14 -63.83 -13.03
CA MET A 1 -6.16 -63.04 -13.80
C MET A 1 -5.66 -61.93 -12.88
N PRO A 2 -4.42 -61.95 -12.41
CA PRO A 2 -3.89 -60.85 -11.61
C PRO A 2 -3.44 -59.72 -12.56
N THR A 3 -3.97 -58.53 -12.34
CA THR A 3 -3.52 -57.28 -12.96
C THR A 3 -2.14 -56.92 -12.44
N ILE A 4 -1.12 -57.18 -13.25
CA ILE A 4 0.23 -56.66 -13.06
C ILE A 4 0.20 -55.24 -13.60
N LEU A 5 0.00 -54.23 -12.74
CA LEU A 5 0.40 -52.87 -13.11
C LEU A 5 1.91 -52.90 -13.37
N SER A 6 2.33 -52.17 -14.40
CA SER A 6 3.76 -52.06 -14.74
C SER A 6 4.49 -51.44 -13.55
N GLU A 7 5.62 -52.01 -13.12
CA GLU A 7 6.49 -51.48 -12.05
C GLU A 7 6.71 -49.96 -12.16
N LYS A 8 6.73 -49.46 -13.39
CA LYS A 8 6.90 -48.05 -13.73
C LYS A 8 5.73 -47.15 -13.29
N GLU A 9 4.50 -47.68 -13.27
CA GLU A 9 3.31 -46.96 -12.81
C GLU A 9 3.28 -46.85 -11.28
N GLU A 10 3.74 -47.88 -10.56
CA GLU A 10 3.81 -47.85 -9.10
C GLU A 10 4.84 -46.82 -8.60
N GLU A 11 6.02 -46.75 -9.23
CA GLU A 11 7.03 -45.74 -8.90
C GLU A 11 6.53 -44.30 -9.17
N PHE A 12 5.77 -44.12 -10.25
CA PHE A 12 5.20 -42.82 -10.61
C PHE A 12 4.13 -42.36 -9.60
N ILE A 13 3.24 -43.27 -9.19
CA ILE A 13 2.18 -43.00 -8.19
C ILE A 13 2.81 -42.67 -6.83
N GLN A 14 3.86 -43.37 -6.42
CA GLN A 14 4.59 -43.12 -5.18
C GLN A 14 5.29 -41.74 -5.18
N SER A 15 5.86 -41.32 -6.31
CA SER A 15 6.48 -39.99 -6.45
C SER A 15 5.45 -38.85 -6.32
N ILE A 16 4.25 -39.05 -6.87
CA ILE A 16 3.13 -38.10 -6.77
C ILE A 16 2.59 -38.04 -5.33
N LEU A 17 2.40 -39.20 -4.68
CA LEU A 17 1.92 -39.29 -3.29
C LEU A 17 2.85 -38.59 -2.29
N ARG A 18 4.18 -38.66 -2.48
CA ARG A 18 5.13 -37.93 -1.62
C ARG A 18 4.98 -36.40 -1.75
N LYS A 19 4.71 -35.89 -2.96
CA LYS A 19 4.47 -34.45 -3.20
C LYS A 19 3.12 -33.98 -2.64
N PHE A 20 2.11 -34.84 -2.61
CA PHE A 20 0.82 -34.52 -1.96
C PHE A 20 0.96 -34.36 -0.44
N LYS A 21 1.92 -35.04 0.20
CA LYS A 21 2.13 -34.96 1.65
C LYS A 21 2.76 -33.63 2.11
N ILE A 22 3.53 -32.96 1.26
CA ILE A 22 4.10 -31.63 1.54
C ILE A 22 3.14 -30.48 1.22
N LEU A 23 2.12 -30.72 0.39
CA LEU A 23 1.11 -29.75 -0.01
C LEU A 23 0.36 -29.09 1.18
N PRO A 24 -0.13 -29.82 2.20
CA PRO A 24 -0.81 -29.18 3.33
C PRO A 24 0.14 -28.30 4.16
N LEU A 25 1.41 -28.67 4.27
CA LEU A 25 2.42 -27.87 4.97
C LEU A 25 2.65 -26.52 4.28
N ILE A 26 2.74 -26.53 2.95
CA ILE A 26 2.90 -25.30 2.15
C ILE A 26 1.65 -24.41 2.28
N ILE A 27 0.46 -24.99 2.25
CA ILE A 27 -0.80 -24.25 2.41
C ILE A 27 -0.86 -23.60 3.80
N ILE A 28 -0.48 -24.31 4.86
CA ILE A 28 -0.44 -23.77 6.23
C ILE A 28 0.53 -22.60 6.34
N VAL A 29 1.73 -22.73 5.76
CA VAL A 29 2.74 -21.65 5.75
C VAL A 29 2.22 -20.42 4.98
N LEU A 30 1.55 -20.64 3.84
CA LEU A 30 0.93 -19.57 3.05
C LEU A 30 -0.17 -18.85 3.85
N LEU A 31 -1.01 -19.61 4.58
CA LEU A 31 -2.10 -19.08 5.41
C LEU A 31 -1.54 -18.27 6.60
N LEU A 32 -0.44 -18.72 7.18
CA LEU A 32 0.29 -18.00 8.23
C LEU A 32 0.86 -16.67 7.71
N LEU A 33 1.51 -16.70 6.54
CA LEU A 33 2.01 -15.49 5.87
C LEU A 33 0.87 -14.52 5.55
N PHE A 34 -0.24 -15.03 5.03
CA PHE A 34 -1.43 -14.22 4.73
C PHE A 34 -2.01 -13.56 5.99
N SER A 35 -2.11 -14.30 7.10
CA SER A 35 -2.59 -13.77 8.38
C SER A 35 -1.71 -12.63 8.90
N ILE A 36 -0.38 -12.77 8.85
CA ILE A 36 0.57 -11.74 9.28
C ILE A 36 0.43 -10.47 8.41
N LEU A 37 0.28 -10.64 7.10
CA LEU A 37 0.07 -9.51 6.18
C LEU A 37 -1.27 -8.81 6.43
N PHE A 38 -2.33 -9.56 6.73
CA PHE A 38 -3.68 -9.04 6.98
C PHE A 38 -3.79 -8.26 8.30
N VAL A 39 -3.22 -8.79 9.40
CA VAL A 39 -3.22 -8.10 10.70
C VAL A 39 -2.47 -6.76 10.63
N ARG A 40 -1.40 -6.68 9.84
CA ARG A 40 -0.66 -5.44 9.63
C ARG A 40 -1.49 -4.37 8.94
N ASP A 41 -2.35 -4.75 7.98
CA ASP A 41 -3.24 -3.80 7.29
C ASP A 41 -4.31 -3.25 8.25
N LEU A 42 -4.90 -4.11 9.09
CA LEU A 42 -5.86 -3.71 10.13
C LEU A 42 -5.24 -2.78 11.18
N ALA A 43 -4.01 -3.03 11.61
CA ALA A 43 -3.32 -2.19 12.60
C ALA A 43 -3.04 -0.76 12.10
N HIS A 44 -2.94 -0.56 10.79
CA HIS A 44 -2.81 0.79 10.22
C HIS A 44 -4.11 1.60 10.25
N GLN A 45 -5.28 0.95 10.37
CA GLN A 45 -6.57 1.63 10.43
C GLN A 45 -6.99 2.06 11.84
N SER A 46 -6.39 1.54 12.93
CA SER A 46 -6.84 1.84 14.30
C SER A 46 -6.20 3.07 14.94
N VAL A 47 -5.30 3.77 14.25
CA VAL A 47 -4.63 5.01 14.74
C VAL A 47 -5.49 6.25 14.41
N PHE A 48 -6.77 6.24 14.79
CA PHE A 48 -7.69 7.39 14.70
C PHE A 48 -8.15 7.87 16.09
N GLY A 49 -7.24 7.92 17.05
CA GLY A 49 -7.56 8.35 18.40
C GLY A 49 -6.33 8.82 19.18
N THR A 50 -5.85 10.03 18.89
CA THR A 50 -5.24 10.99 19.83
C THR A 50 -4.73 12.19 19.02
N ILE A 51 -5.11 13.40 19.47
CA ILE A 51 -4.97 14.69 18.78
C ILE A 51 -3.53 15.20 18.88
N SER A 52 -2.62 14.50 18.22
CA SER A 52 -1.36 15.04 17.73
C SER A 52 -1.13 14.33 16.40
N GLN A 53 -1.56 14.96 15.31
CA GLN A 53 -1.40 14.42 13.96
C GLN A 53 0.10 14.48 13.62
N LYS A 54 0.87 13.56 14.20
CA LYS A 54 2.28 13.39 13.88
C LYS A 54 2.30 12.98 12.42
N LEU A 55 2.96 13.78 11.58
CA LEU A 55 3.03 13.48 10.15
C LEU A 55 3.51 12.03 9.95
N PRO A 56 2.94 11.31 8.98
CA PRO A 56 3.27 9.92 8.75
C PRO A 56 4.78 9.79 8.48
N PHE A 57 5.44 8.87 9.17
CA PHE A 57 6.88 8.68 9.04
C PHE A 57 7.25 8.40 7.57
N PRO A 58 8.18 9.17 6.97
CA PRO A 58 8.46 9.13 5.54
C PRO A 58 9.20 7.85 5.09
N GLY A 59 9.78 7.10 6.04
CA GLY A 59 10.60 5.93 5.75
C GLY A 59 11.92 6.34 5.13
N MET A 60 12.07 6.14 3.83
CA MET A 60 13.32 6.41 3.10
C MET A 60 13.37 7.85 2.58
N LEU A 61 14.42 8.59 2.97
CA LEU A 61 14.66 9.97 2.53
C LEU A 61 15.25 10.02 1.09
N PRO A 62 15.10 11.16 0.39
CA PRO A 62 15.66 11.38 -0.95
C PRO A 62 17.17 11.21 -1.07
N ASP A 63 17.90 11.36 0.03
CA ASP A 63 19.36 11.28 0.07
C ASP A 63 19.90 9.85 -0.08
N ASN A 64 19.02 8.84 -0.02
CA ASN A 64 19.41 7.44 -0.11
C ASN A 64 19.38 6.93 -1.56
N LYS A 65 20.40 6.14 -1.95
CA LYS A 65 20.52 5.46 -3.26
C LYS A 65 19.29 4.61 -3.65
N LEU A 66 18.52 4.13 -2.69
CA LEU A 66 17.31 3.32 -2.92
C LEU A 66 16.02 4.15 -3.07
N TYR A 67 16.07 5.48 -2.90
CA TYR A 67 14.93 6.37 -3.11
C TYR A 67 14.23 6.25 -4.47
N PRO A 68 14.93 6.10 -5.62
CA PRO A 68 14.24 5.94 -6.91
C PRO A 68 13.28 4.75 -6.95
N LEU A 69 13.58 3.66 -6.23
CA LEU A 69 12.68 2.51 -6.13
C LEU A 69 11.38 2.87 -5.40
N LYS A 70 11.48 3.64 -4.31
CA LYS A 70 10.32 4.18 -3.58
C LYS A 70 9.50 5.11 -4.48
N ALA A 71 10.16 6.02 -5.20
CA ALA A 71 9.48 6.94 -6.12
C ALA A 71 8.77 6.20 -7.26
N PHE A 72 9.37 5.14 -7.79
CA PHE A 72 8.74 4.28 -8.80
C PHE A 72 7.49 3.58 -8.26
N ARG A 73 7.59 2.98 -7.06
CA ARG A 73 6.42 2.39 -6.38
C ARG A 73 5.29 3.40 -6.23
N ASP A 74 5.59 4.62 -5.80
CA ASP A 74 4.57 5.65 -5.57
C ASP A 74 3.86 6.04 -6.86
N LYS A 75 4.60 6.17 -7.97
CA LYS A 75 4.01 6.39 -9.29
C LYS A 75 3.15 5.21 -9.73
N LEU A 76 3.62 3.98 -9.52
CA LEU A 76 2.89 2.76 -9.87
C LEU A 76 1.56 2.65 -9.10
N LEU A 77 1.55 3.01 -7.81
CA LEU A 77 0.35 3.03 -6.98
C LEU A 77 -0.65 4.06 -7.49
N VAL A 78 -0.23 5.30 -7.71
CA VAL A 78 -1.10 6.37 -8.23
C VAL A 78 -1.66 6.04 -9.62
N TYR A 79 -0.87 5.33 -10.45
CA TYR A 79 -1.31 4.85 -11.76
C TYR A 79 -2.31 3.70 -11.68
N THR A 80 -2.09 2.75 -10.76
CA THR A 80 -2.95 1.57 -10.57
C THR A 80 -4.30 1.93 -9.93
N THR A 81 -4.36 2.96 -9.08
CA THR A 81 -5.60 3.40 -8.42
C THR A 81 -6.52 4.11 -9.42
N ARG A 82 -7.58 3.40 -9.84
CA ARG A 82 -8.60 3.92 -10.80
C ARG A 82 -9.71 4.72 -10.14
N ASP A 83 -10.07 4.38 -8.91
CA ASP A 83 -11.10 5.06 -8.11
C ASP A 83 -10.64 6.48 -7.73
N ALA A 84 -11.43 7.50 -8.07
CA ALA A 84 -11.08 8.90 -7.89
C ALA A 84 -10.94 9.30 -6.41
N ILE A 85 -11.81 8.78 -5.55
CA ILE A 85 -11.80 9.10 -4.11
C ILE A 85 -10.62 8.41 -3.43
N LYS A 86 -10.40 7.13 -3.72
CA LYS A 86 -9.23 6.40 -3.19
C LYS A 86 -7.92 6.98 -3.71
N LYS A 87 -7.90 7.47 -4.95
CA LYS A 87 -6.74 8.15 -5.53
C LYS A 87 -6.45 9.47 -4.82
N ALA A 88 -7.48 10.24 -4.49
CA ALA A 88 -7.35 11.47 -3.71
C ALA A 88 -6.75 11.19 -2.32
N GLN A 89 -7.29 10.19 -1.60
CA GLN A 89 -6.76 9.78 -0.29
C GLN A 89 -5.30 9.31 -0.36
N LEU A 90 -4.96 8.52 -1.38
CA LEU A 90 -3.58 8.06 -1.60
C LEU A 90 -2.63 9.25 -1.87
N LEU A 91 -3.04 10.19 -2.73
CA LEU A 91 -2.25 11.37 -3.06
C LEU A 91 -2.04 12.28 -1.84
N GLN A 92 -3.06 12.43 -0.99
CA GLN A 92 -2.97 13.18 0.27
C GLN A 92 -1.94 12.52 1.20
N HIS A 93 -2.06 11.21 1.43
CA HIS A 93 -1.12 10.45 2.26
C HIS A 93 0.33 10.53 1.76
N LEU A 94 0.55 10.49 0.45
CA LEU A 94 1.88 10.64 -0.14
C LEU A 94 2.42 12.08 0.04
N SER A 95 1.55 13.08 -0.01
CA SER A 95 1.92 14.49 0.19
C SER A 95 2.32 14.73 1.64
N ASP A 96 1.55 14.21 2.61
CA ASP A 96 1.88 14.32 4.03
C ASP A 96 3.23 13.65 4.35
N LYS A 97 3.51 12.50 3.73
CA LYS A 97 4.83 11.85 3.84
C LYS A 97 5.96 12.68 3.25
N ARG A 98 5.72 13.43 2.16
CA ARG A 98 6.73 14.31 1.57
C ARG A 98 7.04 15.51 2.46
N ILE A 99 6.01 16.12 3.05
CA ILE A 99 6.18 17.20 4.04
C ILE A 99 6.99 16.67 5.24
N ALA A 100 6.67 15.47 5.72
CA ALA A 100 7.42 14.82 6.79
C ALA A 100 8.89 14.59 6.42
N SER A 101 9.18 14.17 5.18
CA SER A 101 10.57 14.02 4.74
C SER A 101 11.30 15.35 4.63
N ALA A 102 10.65 16.41 4.12
CA ALA A 102 11.27 17.72 4.02
C ALA A 102 11.71 18.27 5.39
N GLY A 103 10.90 18.05 6.43
CA GLY A 103 11.27 18.42 7.80
C GLY A 103 12.36 17.55 8.46
N MET A 104 12.75 16.44 7.84
CA MET A 104 13.79 15.52 8.32
C MET A 104 15.08 15.58 7.49
N MET A 105 15.11 16.37 6.41
CA MET A 105 16.27 16.51 5.53
C MET A 105 17.23 17.55 6.09
N ASP A 106 18.53 17.26 5.99
CA ASP A 106 19.58 18.17 6.44
C ASP A 106 19.86 19.27 5.40
N ASN A 107 19.67 18.97 4.10
CA ASN A 107 19.87 19.91 3.01
C ASN A 107 18.62 20.73 2.72
N CYS A 108 18.74 22.07 2.79
CA CYS A 108 17.62 22.98 2.56
C CYS A 108 17.10 22.93 1.11
N ASP A 109 17.98 22.90 0.11
CA ASP A 109 17.58 22.90 -1.31
C ASP A 109 16.76 21.65 -1.67
N ASP A 110 17.22 20.48 -1.21
CA ASP A 110 16.52 19.21 -1.42
C ASP A 110 15.21 19.16 -0.62
N ALA A 111 15.18 19.70 0.60
CA ALA A 111 13.97 19.81 1.40
C ALA A 111 12.90 20.68 0.73
N VAL A 112 13.29 21.83 0.17
CA VAL A 112 12.39 22.73 -0.57
C VAL A 112 11.85 22.02 -1.82
N ALA A 113 12.70 21.32 -2.57
CA ALA A 113 12.26 20.57 -3.76
C ALA A 113 11.21 19.50 -3.40
N VAL A 114 11.38 18.83 -2.27
CA VAL A 114 10.44 17.81 -1.78
C VAL A 114 9.15 18.43 -1.26
N ALA A 115 9.22 19.58 -0.60
CA ALA A 115 8.05 20.33 -0.16
C ALA A 115 7.21 20.80 -1.37
N LEU A 116 7.85 21.32 -2.42
CA LEU A 116 7.17 21.70 -3.67
C LEU A 116 6.46 20.51 -4.33
N GLN A 117 7.07 19.32 -4.30
CA GLN A 117 6.41 18.10 -4.79
C GLN A 117 5.21 17.70 -3.93
N ALA A 118 5.22 18.01 -2.63
CA ALA A 118 4.07 17.77 -1.76
C ALA A 118 2.92 18.72 -2.12
N GLU A 119 3.19 20.00 -2.34
CA GLU A 119 2.19 20.99 -2.76
C GLU A 119 1.55 20.61 -4.09
N ALA A 120 2.36 20.25 -5.10
CA ALA A 120 1.85 19.75 -6.37
C ALA A 120 1.00 18.46 -6.20
N GLY A 121 1.35 17.62 -5.22
CA GLY A 121 0.56 16.45 -4.84
C GLY A 121 -0.83 16.82 -4.33
N LEU A 122 -0.92 17.80 -3.44
CA LEU A 122 -2.18 18.31 -2.87
C LEU A 122 -3.08 18.96 -3.92
N GLU A 123 -2.50 19.65 -4.91
CA GLU A 123 -3.29 20.17 -6.05
C GLU A 123 -3.97 19.03 -6.83
N ASN A 124 -3.26 17.91 -7.02
CA ASN A 124 -3.81 16.72 -7.67
C ASN A 124 -4.88 16.00 -6.81
N VAL A 125 -4.80 16.11 -5.48
CA VAL A 125 -5.86 15.65 -4.57
C VAL A 125 -7.15 16.40 -4.87
N LYS A 126 -7.09 17.73 -4.90
CA LYS A 126 -8.27 18.58 -5.18
C LYS A 126 -8.93 18.21 -6.51
N LYS A 127 -8.15 18.10 -7.59
CA LYS A 127 -8.64 17.68 -8.91
C LYS A 127 -9.30 16.29 -8.89
N SER A 128 -8.73 15.36 -8.12
CA SER A 128 -9.27 14.00 -8.00
C SER A 128 -10.58 13.96 -7.19
N LEU A 129 -10.69 14.81 -6.16
CA LEU A 129 -11.92 14.98 -5.37
C LEU A 129 -13.04 15.61 -6.20
N GLU A 130 -12.76 16.69 -6.93
CA GLU A 130 -13.74 17.32 -7.83
C GLU A 130 -14.30 16.33 -8.85
N LYS A 131 -13.40 15.51 -9.44
CA LYS A 131 -13.79 14.43 -10.34
C LYS A 131 -14.67 13.39 -9.64
N GLY A 132 -14.31 12.96 -8.43
CA GLY A 132 -15.12 12.02 -7.64
C GLY A 132 -16.51 12.56 -7.30
N SER A 133 -16.60 13.81 -6.88
CA SER A 133 -17.87 14.51 -6.62
C SER A 133 -18.75 14.59 -7.86
N SER A 134 -18.15 14.87 -9.04
CA SER A 134 -18.89 14.87 -10.32
C SER A 134 -19.41 13.48 -10.74
N MET A 135 -18.84 12.40 -10.20
CA MET A 135 -19.23 11.01 -10.45
C MET A 135 -20.26 10.48 -9.44
N GLY A 136 -20.83 11.33 -8.58
CA GLY A 136 -21.82 10.95 -7.57
C GLY A 136 -21.23 10.18 -6.38
N SER A 137 -19.90 10.15 -6.25
CA SER A 137 -19.21 9.58 -5.08
C SER A 137 -18.88 10.71 -4.11
N GLU A 138 -19.57 10.76 -2.98
CA GLU A 138 -19.30 11.78 -1.96
C GLU A 138 -18.01 11.41 -1.19
N PRO A 139 -17.02 12.31 -1.10
CA PRO A 139 -15.82 12.04 -0.31
C PRO A 139 -16.18 11.98 1.18
N GLU A 140 -15.74 10.94 1.90
CA GLU A 140 -15.83 10.91 3.38
C GLU A 140 -15.16 12.15 4.03
N VAL A 141 -14.24 12.79 3.32
CA VAL A 141 -13.57 14.06 3.70
C VAL A 141 -14.57 15.21 3.88
N GLY A 142 -15.77 15.12 3.29
CA GLY A 142 -16.87 16.07 3.50
C GLY A 142 -17.28 16.20 4.97
N ASN A 143 -17.04 15.19 5.80
CA ASN A 143 -17.29 15.28 7.25
C ASN A 143 -16.23 16.10 7.99
N ILE A 144 -15.01 16.21 7.46
CA ILE A 144 -13.91 16.93 8.11
C ILE A 144 -14.03 18.44 7.85
N MET A 145 -14.34 18.84 6.60
CA MET A 145 -14.59 20.26 6.27
C MET A 145 -15.93 20.78 6.80
N LYS A 146 -16.91 19.91 7.10
CA LYS A 146 -18.19 20.32 7.71
C LYS A 146 -18.08 20.47 9.23
N SER A 147 -17.16 19.76 9.87
CA SER A 147 -16.87 19.88 11.31
C SER A 147 -16.19 21.21 11.69
N GLU A 148 -15.54 21.90 10.76
CA GLU A 148 -14.96 23.24 11.00
C GLU A 148 -15.96 24.39 10.75
N ARG A 149 -17.17 24.10 10.29
CA ARG A 149 -18.23 25.10 10.03
C ARG A 149 -19.48 24.93 10.91
N ALA A 150 -19.38 24.18 12.00
CA ALA A 150 -20.44 24.00 12.99
C ALA A 150 -20.08 24.71 14.30
#